data_AF-A0A378WVF6-F1
#
_entry.id   AF-A0A378WVF6-F1
#
_cell.length_a   1.000
_cell.length_b   1.000
_cell.length_c   1.000
_cell.angle_alpha   90.00
_cell.angle_beta   90.00
_cell.angle_gamma   90.00
#
_symmetry.space_group_name_H-M   'P 1'
#
loop_
_entity.id
_entity.type
_entity.pdbx_description
1 polymer ?
#
loop_
_entity_poly.entity_id
_entity_poly.type
_entity_poly.pdbx_seq_one_letter_code
_entity_poly.pdbx_strand_id
1 'polypeptide(L)'
;MRTDATLEATPFRDWQAGRAHCLRMLDTYVLGTPGEWRMVATIANGQPAAVVYHRSADGALRADGIVVLAATATGVSRVVKFHDPALVALFGHPDVLAG
;
A
#
# COMPACT_ATOMS: atom_id res chain seq x y z
N MET A 1 12.32 -5.61 -15.30
CA MET A 1 11.38 -4.60 -15.84
C MET A 1 10.46 -4.22 -14.70
N ARG A 2 10.62 -3.02 -14.13
CA ARG A 2 9.90 -2.56 -12.93
C ARG A 2 8.62 -1.88 -13.40
N THR A 3 7.47 -2.48 -13.12
CA THR A 3 6.16 -1.91 -13.48
C THR A 3 5.65 -1.14 -12.28
N ASP A 4 6.12 0.10 -12.13
CA ASP A 4 5.61 1.00 -11.10
C ASP A 4 4.22 1.50 -11.53
N ALA A 5 3.17 1.12 -10.80
CA ALA A 5 1.83 1.63 -11.03
C ALA A 5 1.65 2.93 -10.24
N THR A 6 1.50 4.04 -10.95
CA THR A 6 1.23 5.36 -10.34
C THR A 6 -0.25 5.65 -10.45
N LEU A 7 -0.94 5.81 -9.31
CA LEU A 7 -2.32 6.27 -9.26
C LEU A 7 -2.32 7.72 -8.73
N GLU A 8 -2.61 8.69 -9.61
CA GLU A 8 -2.75 10.09 -9.23
C GLU A 8 -4.20 10.35 -8.80
N ALA A 9 -4.43 10.45 -7.48
CA ALA A 9 -5.70 10.85 -6.94
C ALA A 9 -5.76 12.39 -6.81
N THR A 10 -6.75 13.00 -7.45
CA THR A 10 -7.05 14.45 -7.35
C THR A 10 -7.22 14.86 -5.88
N PRO A 11 -6.72 16.04 -5.44
CA PRO A 11 -6.65 16.37 -4.02
C PRO A 11 -8.04 16.51 -3.38
N PHE A 12 -8.43 15.51 -2.57
CA PHE A 12 -9.62 15.59 -1.73
C PHE A 12 -9.28 16.21 -0.37
N ARG A 13 -10.00 17.30 -0.07
CA ARG A 13 -9.90 18.17 1.10
C ARG A 13 -10.70 17.55 2.25
N ASP A 14 -10.05 16.82 3.16
CA ASP A 14 -10.42 16.62 4.58
C ASP A 14 -9.60 15.49 5.22
N TRP A 15 -8.59 15.86 6.01
CA TRP A 15 -7.50 14.96 6.43
C TRP A 15 -7.85 13.96 7.54
N GLN A 16 -8.81 14.23 8.43
CA GLN A 16 -9.32 13.20 9.35
C GLN A 16 -10.19 12.16 8.63
N ALA A 17 -10.85 12.55 7.54
CA ALA A 17 -11.45 11.62 6.59
C ALA A 17 -10.38 10.95 5.71
N GLY A 18 -9.20 11.54 5.56
CA GLY A 18 -8.08 11.07 4.74
C GLY A 18 -7.56 9.68 5.10
N ARG A 19 -7.51 9.28 6.37
CA ARG A 19 -7.12 7.90 6.74
C ARG A 19 -8.18 6.88 6.31
N ALA A 20 -9.46 7.15 6.62
CA ALA A 20 -10.56 6.27 6.22
C ALA A 20 -10.77 6.26 4.70
N HIS A 21 -10.51 7.40 4.03
CA HIS A 21 -10.62 7.53 2.59
C HIS A 21 -9.40 6.94 1.86
N CYS A 22 -8.19 7.01 2.42
CA CYS A 22 -7.04 6.26 1.92
C CYS A 22 -7.25 4.76 2.09
N LEU A 23 -7.72 4.30 3.24
CA LEU A 23 -8.07 2.90 3.44
C LEU A 23 -9.18 2.45 2.47
N ARG A 24 -10.17 3.31 2.20
CA ARG A 24 -11.26 3.04 1.25
C ARG A 24 -10.83 3.13 -0.21
N MET A 25 -9.87 3.99 -0.57
CA MET A 25 -9.30 4.05 -1.92
C MET A 25 -8.38 2.86 -2.17
N LEU A 26 -7.65 2.43 -1.14
CA LEU A 26 -6.95 1.14 -1.14
C LEU A 26 -7.97 -0.01 -1.25
N ASP A 27 -9.09 0.04 -0.53
CA ASP A 27 -10.18 -0.95 -0.63
C ASP A 27 -10.82 -1.02 -2.03
N THR A 28 -11.04 0.12 -2.67
CA THR A 28 -11.72 0.18 -3.97
C THR A 28 -10.78 -0.06 -5.16
N TYR A 29 -9.51 0.33 -5.09
CA TYR A 29 -8.59 0.29 -6.23
C TYR A 29 -7.40 -0.68 -6.08
N VAL A 30 -7.13 -1.20 -4.87
CA VAL A 30 -5.95 -2.02 -4.57
C VAL A 30 -6.31 -3.35 -3.90
N LEU A 31 -7.39 -3.41 -3.11
CA LEU A 31 -7.88 -4.64 -2.50
C LEU A 31 -8.79 -5.34 -3.51
N GLY A 32 -8.35 -6.50 -4.00
CA GLY A 32 -9.20 -7.46 -4.69
C GLY A 32 -10.27 -8.05 -3.75
N THR A 33 -10.55 -9.34 -3.85
CA THR A 33 -11.52 -10.01 -2.97
C THR A 33 -11.11 -9.83 -1.49
N PRO A 34 -12.03 -9.56 -0.55
CA PRO A 34 -11.70 -9.46 0.87
C PRO A 34 -10.84 -10.65 1.34
N GLY A 35 -9.64 -10.36 1.86
CA GLY A 35 -8.68 -11.37 2.31
C GLY A 35 -7.57 -11.73 1.32
N GLU A 36 -7.63 -11.27 0.06
CA GLU A 36 -6.54 -11.45 -0.93
C GLU A 36 -5.33 -10.57 -0.64
N TRP A 37 -5.53 -9.44 0.04
CA TRP A 37 -4.47 -8.47 0.27
C TRP A 37 -4.37 -8.13 1.74
N ARG A 38 -3.14 -8.00 2.24
CA ARG A 38 -2.86 -7.53 3.60
C ARG A 38 -1.85 -6.41 3.54
N MET A 39 -2.20 -5.28 4.16
CA MET A 39 -1.32 -4.11 4.23
C MET A 39 -0.87 -3.86 5.67
N VAL A 40 0.42 -3.61 5.85
CA VAL A 40 1.01 -3.29 7.15
C VAL A 40 1.60 -1.88 7.08
N ALA A 41 1.13 -0.98 7.94
CA ALA A 41 1.54 0.42 7.93
C ALA A 41 3.05 0.57 8.25
N THR A 42 3.72 1.44 7.50
CA THR A 42 5.14 1.78 7.68
C THR A 42 5.39 3.22 7.23
N ILE A 43 6.66 3.65 7.27
CA ILE A 43 7.10 4.98 6.82
C ILE A 43 8.21 4.81 5.79
N ALA A 44 8.04 5.42 4.62
CA ALA A 44 9.06 5.48 3.57
C ALA A 44 9.52 6.92 3.40
N ASN A 45 10.79 7.22 3.65
CA ASN A 45 11.35 8.57 3.49
C ASN A 45 10.55 9.68 4.20
N GLY A 46 10.02 9.38 5.40
CA GLY A 46 9.18 10.31 6.16
C GLY A 46 7.73 10.44 5.66
N GLN A 47 7.36 9.72 4.60
CA GLN A 47 6.01 9.69 4.06
C GLN A 47 5.24 8.46 4.57
N PRO A 48 3.91 8.56 4.76
CA PRO A 48 3.07 7.40 5.04
C PRO A 48 3.19 6.34 3.95
N ALA A 49 3.38 5.09 4.36
CA ALA A 49 3.51 3.97 3.45
C ALA A 49 2.86 2.70 4.02
N ALA A 50 2.72 1.68 3.20
CA ALA A 50 2.30 0.35 3.62
C ALA A 50 3.10 -0.73 2.88
N VAL A 51 3.55 -1.74 3.62
CA VAL A 51 4.00 -3.01 3.05
C VAL A 51 2.77 -3.77 2.60
N VAL A 52 2.82 -4.35 1.40
CA VAL A 52 1.73 -5.08 0.76
C VAL A 52 2.09 -6.55 0.65
N TYR A 53 1.17 -7.38 1.12
CA TYR A 53 1.16 -8.82 0.92
C TYR A 53 -0.03 -9.22 0.06
N HIS A 54 0.19 -10.16 -0.85
CA HIS A 54 -0.84 -10.77 -1.67
C HIS A 54 -1.00 -12.25 -1.30
N ARG A 55 -2.24 -12.72 -1.22
CA ARG A 55 -2.57 -14.11 -0.97
C ARG A 55 -2.35 -14.88 -2.26
N SER A 56 -1.44 -15.84 -2.20
CA SER A 56 -1.20 -16.75 -3.31
C SER A 56 -2.27 -17.85 -3.35
N ALA A 57 -2.31 -18.62 -4.44
CA ALA A 57 -3.23 -19.74 -4.62
C ALA A 57 -3.15 -20.81 -3.52
N ASP A 58 -2.01 -20.94 -2.83
CA ASP A 58 -1.84 -21.83 -1.68
C ASP A 58 -2.37 -21.25 -0.35
N GLY A 59 -2.94 -20.04 -0.39
CA GLY A 59 -3.49 -19.35 0.77
C GLY A 59 -2.48 -18.57 1.60
N ALA A 60 -1.18 -18.61 1.33
CA ALA A 60 -0.20 -17.84 2.10
C ALA A 60 -0.10 -16.38 1.60
N LEU A 61 0.05 -15.44 2.55
CA LEU A 61 0.26 -14.02 2.27
C LEU A 61 1.74 -13.76 1.97
N ARG A 62 2.07 -13.56 0.69
CA ARG A 62 3.44 -13.33 0.22
C ARG A 62 3.70 -11.86 -0.06
N ALA A 63 4.93 -11.43 0.19
CA ALA A 63 5.41 -10.09 -0.10
C ALA A 63 5.15 -9.75 -1.58
N ASP A 64 4.44 -8.64 -1.81
CA ASP A 64 4.16 -8.11 -3.16
C ASP A 64 4.95 -6.81 -3.40
N GLY A 65 5.12 -5.99 -2.35
CA GLY A 65 5.91 -4.77 -2.43
C GLY A 65 5.46 -3.72 -1.43
N ILE A 66 5.59 -2.45 -1.78
CA ILE A 66 5.22 -1.32 -0.92
C ILE A 66 4.38 -0.28 -1.66
N VAL A 67 3.51 0.41 -0.93
CA VAL A 67 2.75 1.57 -1.41
C VAL A 67 3.18 2.78 -0.60
N VAL A 68 3.54 3.87 -1.29
CA VAL A 68 3.91 5.15 -0.66
C VAL A 68 2.89 6.21 -1.02
N LEU A 69 2.46 6.98 -0.01
CA LEU A 69 1.47 8.03 -0.16
C LEU A 69 2.17 9.39 -0.02
N ALA A 70 2.11 10.20 -1.08
CA ALA A 70 2.54 11.58 -1.02
C ALA A 70 1.46 12.41 -0.31
N ALA A 71 1.72 12.72 0.95
CA ALA A 71 0.80 13.42 1.82
C ALA A 71 1.02 14.94 1.76
N THR A 72 -0.06 15.72 1.77
CA THR A 72 -0.06 17.19 1.76
C THR A 72 -0.89 17.73 2.92
N ALA A 73 -0.88 19.04 3.19
CA ALA A 73 -1.68 19.61 4.29
C ALA A 73 -3.20 19.35 4.17
N THR A 74 -3.71 19.08 2.97
CA THR A 74 -5.15 18.93 2.71
C THR A 74 -5.58 17.50 2.35
N GLY A 75 -4.65 16.59 2.06
CA GLY A 75 -4.97 15.24 1.59
C GLY A 75 -3.77 14.50 1.00
N VAL A 76 -4.01 13.34 0.39
CA VAL A 76 -3.00 12.61 -0.39
C VAL A 76 -3.07 13.07 -1.85
N SER A 77 -1.95 13.55 -2.38
CA SER A 77 -1.85 14.02 -3.77
C SER A 77 -1.41 12.94 -4.74
N ARG A 78 -0.78 11.86 -4.24
CA ARG A 78 -0.29 10.76 -5.07
C ARG A 78 -0.17 9.47 -4.26
N VAL A 79 -0.46 8.35 -4.90
CA VAL A 79 -0.16 7.02 -4.40
C VAL A 79 0.70 6.30 -5.42
N VAL A 80 1.86 5.79 -4.98
CA VAL A 80 2.78 5.03 -5.83
C VAL A 80 2.90 3.62 -5.29
N LYS A 81 2.59 2.62 -6.11
CA LYS A 81 2.81 1.21 -5.78
C LYS A 81 4.08 0.71 -6.45
N PHE A 82 5.00 0.20 -5.65
CA PHE A 82 6.20 -0.48 -6.09
C PHE A 82 5.99 -1.99 -5.95
N HIS A 83 5.87 -2.69 -7.07
CA HIS A 83 5.75 -4.15 -7.13
C HIS A 83 7.13 -4.81 -7.06
N ASP A 84 7.76 -4.72 -5.89
CA ASP A 84 9.08 -5.30 -5.63
C ASP A 84 9.11 -5.93 -4.23
N PRO A 85 9.05 -7.27 -4.13
CA PRO A 85 9.10 -7.98 -2.85
C PRO A 85 10.38 -7.70 -2.04
N ALA A 86 11.50 -7.36 -2.70
CA ALA A 86 12.73 -7.04 -1.98
C ALA A 86 12.60 -5.78 -1.12
N LEU A 87 11.69 -4.86 -1.49
CA LEU A 87 11.36 -3.70 -0.66
C LEU A 87 10.63 -4.10 0.62
N VAL A 88 9.92 -5.22 0.66
CA VAL A 88 9.30 -5.70 1.91
C VAL A 88 10.38 -6.07 2.93
N ALA A 89 11.38 -6.83 2.50
CA ALA A 89 12.53 -7.18 3.34
C ALA A 89 13.34 -5.95 3.78
N LEU A 90 13.55 -4.97 2.88
CA LEU A 90 14.26 -3.73 3.21
C LEU A 90 13.57 -2.93 4.32
N PHE A 91 12.24 -3.00 4.41
CA PHE A 91 11.45 -2.37 5.47
C PHE A 91 11.35 -3.22 6.74
N GLY A 92 12.11 -4.33 6.84
CA GLY A 92 12.19 -5.18 8.02
C GLY A 92 11.04 -6.17 8.16
N HIS A 93 10.31 -6.44 7.08
CA HIS A 93 9.17 -7.34 7.08
C HIS A 93 9.49 -8.69 6.41
N PRO A 94 8.87 -9.81 6.84
CA PRO A 94 9.14 -11.13 6.28
C PRO A 94 8.55 -11.28 4.87
N ASP A 95 9.12 -12.20 4.07
CA ASP A 95 8.63 -12.54 2.73
C ASP A 95 7.26 -13.22 2.75
N VAL A 96 6.90 -13.84 3.87
CA VAL A 96 5.60 -14.48 4.10
C VAL A 96 5.07 -14.00 5.45
N LEU A 97 3.83 -13.49 5.45
CA LEU A 97 3.14 -13.10 6.67
C LEU A 97 2.33 -14.28 7.20
N ALA A 98 2.54 -14.62 8.48
CA ALA A 98 1.67 -15.57 9.17
C ALA A 98 0.26 -14.96 9.30
N GLY A 99 -0.76 -15.78 9.00
CA GLY A 99 -2.17 -15.39 9.03
C GLY A 99 -2.71 -15.16 10.44
#